data_AF-A0AA88LFL6-F1
#
_entry.id   AF-A0AA88LFL6-F1
#
_cell.length_a   1.000
_cell.length_b   1.000
_cell.length_c   1.000
_cell.angle_alpha   90.00
_cell.angle_beta   90.00
_cell.angle_gamma   90.00
#
_symmetry.space_group_name_H-M   'P 1'
#
loop_
_entity.id
_entity.type
_entity.pdbx_description
1 polymer ?
#
loop_
_entity_poly.entity_id
_entity_poly.type
_entity_poly.pdbx_seq_one_letter_code
_entity_poly.pdbx_strand_id
1 'polypeptide(L)'
;MTCFANHFLSSHALDFYRKNFIFSLCFDEKFTVEVYELSDLKKEYDLTVAQLSLLQLMEKQALNPNVPSSAQETVAQLVNMKSYELAISVARRFDIKTTIVINALTSGYVNLLRSLKNDFTAEIREIVSSRPVEQVERLLEASLVAAERSLETACLRTCAFRILSSDVFLPAWLVKSYSALSDMERVKSNYLKAVRNADVSVFGL
;
A
#
# COMPACT_ATOMS: atom_id res chain seq x y z
N MET A 1 -30.34 -33.09 -35.49
CA MET A 1 -30.79 -33.94 -34.37
C MET A 1 -30.41 -33.26 -33.07
N THR A 2 -31.40 -32.92 -32.28
CA THR A 2 -31.35 -32.14 -31.04
C THR A 2 -30.99 -33.00 -29.85
N CYS A 3 -30.06 -32.56 -29.01
CA CYS A 3 -29.93 -33.03 -27.62
C CYS A 3 -29.77 -31.80 -26.71
N PHE A 4 -30.91 -31.30 -26.24
CA PHE A 4 -31.00 -30.42 -25.08
C PHE A 4 -30.71 -31.26 -23.84
N ALA A 5 -29.58 -31.01 -23.18
CA ALA A 5 -29.34 -31.45 -21.81
C ALA A 5 -29.41 -30.22 -20.89
N ASN A 6 -30.65 -29.74 -20.67
CA ASN A 6 -30.94 -28.80 -19.60
C ASN A 6 -30.90 -29.57 -18.28
N HIS A 7 -29.73 -29.62 -17.63
CA HIS A 7 -29.68 -29.93 -16.21
C HIS A 7 -30.13 -28.70 -15.43
N PHE A 8 -31.31 -28.83 -14.81
CA PHE A 8 -31.93 -27.87 -13.92
C PHE A 8 -30.98 -27.51 -12.75
N LEU A 9 -30.24 -26.41 -12.91
CA LEU A 9 -29.81 -25.62 -11.76
C LEU A 9 -30.94 -24.65 -11.45
N SER A 10 -31.47 -24.72 -10.22
CA SER A 10 -32.49 -23.84 -9.68
C SER A 10 -32.24 -22.38 -10.11
N SER A 11 -33.29 -21.70 -10.58
CA SER A 11 -33.25 -20.29 -11.03
C SER A 11 -32.57 -19.36 -10.02
N HIS A 12 -32.64 -19.67 -8.72
CA HIS A 12 -31.98 -18.91 -7.67
C HIS A 12 -30.46 -19.10 -7.60
N ALA A 13 -29.94 -20.27 -7.98
CA ALA A 13 -28.50 -20.51 -8.04
C ALA A 13 -27.88 -19.74 -9.22
N LEU A 14 -28.52 -19.77 -10.39
CA LEU A 14 -28.07 -19.03 -11.57
C LEU A 14 -28.07 -17.50 -11.36
N ASP A 15 -29.03 -16.95 -10.61
CA ASP A 15 -29.04 -15.54 -10.25
C ASP A 15 -27.95 -15.15 -9.25
N PHE A 16 -27.57 -16.08 -8.36
CA PHE A 16 -26.41 -15.88 -7.48
C PHE A 16 -25.09 -15.91 -8.25
N TYR A 17 -24.93 -16.84 -9.20
CA TYR A 17 -23.74 -16.94 -10.03
C TYR A 17 -23.61 -15.80 -11.04
N ARG A 18 -24.71 -15.35 -11.67
CA ARG A 18 -24.69 -14.17 -12.58
C ARG A 18 -24.28 -12.86 -11.90
N LYS A 19 -24.55 -12.73 -10.60
CA LYS A 19 -24.21 -11.50 -9.86
C LYS A 19 -22.75 -11.46 -9.41
N ASN A 20 -22.09 -12.61 -9.26
CA ASN A 20 -20.76 -12.71 -8.63
C ASN A 20 -19.65 -13.22 -9.56
N PHE A 21 -19.98 -13.78 -10.71
CA PHE A 21 -19.03 -14.41 -11.64
C PHE A 21 -19.27 -13.93 -13.08
N ILE A 22 -18.19 -13.56 -13.76
CA ILE A 22 -18.19 -13.26 -15.20
C ILE A 22 -17.47 -14.42 -15.87
N PHE A 23 -18.16 -15.08 -16.80
CA PHE A 23 -17.57 -16.14 -17.61
C PHE A 23 -16.86 -15.51 -18.82
N SER A 24 -15.54 -15.61 -18.87
CA SER A 24 -14.77 -15.33 -20.10
C SER A 24 -14.63 -16.63 -20.89
N LEU A 25 -15.09 -16.65 -22.14
CA LEU A 25 -14.96 -17.79 -23.04
C LEU A 25 -13.79 -17.52 -24.00
N CYS A 26 -12.59 -17.98 -23.66
CA CYS A 26 -11.49 -18.08 -24.62
C CYS A 26 -11.68 -19.37 -25.45
N PHE A 27 -11.85 -19.23 -26.76
CA PHE A 27 -12.04 -20.36 -27.68
C PHE A 27 -10.70 -20.88 -28.18
N ASP A 28 -10.15 -21.89 -27.49
CA ASP A 28 -9.11 -22.78 -28.01
C ASP A 28 -9.55 -24.24 -27.81
N GLU A 29 -9.11 -25.15 -28.67
CA GLU A 29 -9.66 -26.51 -28.92
C GLU A 29 -9.63 -27.51 -27.74
N LYS A 30 -9.41 -27.05 -26.50
CA LYS A 30 -9.56 -27.81 -25.26
C LYS A 30 -10.40 -26.98 -24.27
N PHE A 31 -11.69 -27.28 -24.18
CA PHE A 31 -12.63 -26.59 -23.29
C PHE A 31 -12.24 -26.74 -21.82
N THR A 32 -11.54 -25.74 -21.29
CA THR A 32 -11.40 -25.52 -19.85
C THR A 32 -12.18 -24.27 -19.52
N VAL A 33 -13.25 -24.42 -18.73
CA VAL A 33 -14.04 -23.28 -18.26
C VAL A 33 -13.37 -22.78 -16.99
N GLU A 34 -12.59 -21.72 -17.11
CA GLU A 34 -12.03 -21.02 -15.96
C GLU A 34 -13.09 -20.08 -15.37
N VAL A 35 -13.51 -20.36 -14.15
CA VAL A 35 -14.49 -19.56 -13.41
C VAL A 35 -13.72 -18.52 -12.60
N TYR A 36 -13.77 -17.27 -13.04
CA TYR A 36 -13.15 -16.15 -12.32
C TYR A 36 -14.15 -15.47 -11.39
N GLU A 37 -13.75 -15.25 -10.14
CA GLU A 37 -14.51 -14.38 -9.24
C GLU A 37 -14.40 -12.93 -9.71
N LEU A 38 -15.50 -12.17 -9.58
CA LEU A 38 -15.53 -10.75 -9.95
C LEU A 38 -14.55 -9.91 -9.10
N SER A 39 -14.25 -10.36 -7.87
CA SER A 39 -13.21 -9.82 -6.99
C SER A 39 -11.83 -9.89 -7.65
N ASP A 40 -11.49 -11.03 -8.26
CA ASP A 40 -10.18 -11.28 -8.86
C ASP A 40 -10.05 -10.57 -10.21
N LEU A 41 -11.10 -10.61 -11.03
CA LEU A 41 -11.14 -9.83 -12.27
C LEU A 41 -10.96 -8.32 -11.99
N LYS A 42 -11.56 -7.81 -10.91
CA LYS A 42 -11.36 -6.42 -10.50
C LYS A 42 -9.92 -6.16 -10.04
N LYS A 43 -9.26 -7.10 -9.35
CA LYS A 43 -7.84 -6.94 -8.97
C LYS A 43 -6.95 -6.88 -10.20
N GLU A 44 -7.18 -7.73 -11.19
CA GLU A 44 -6.43 -7.74 -12.45
C GLU A 44 -6.70 -6.47 -13.28
N TYR A 45 -7.95 -6.00 -13.31
CA TYR A 45 -8.29 -4.71 -13.90
C TYR A 45 -7.53 -3.57 -13.21
N ASP A 46 -7.52 -3.53 -11.88
CA ASP A 46 -6.79 -2.51 -11.12
C ASP A 46 -5.27 -2.57 -11.41
N LEU A 47 -4.71 -3.77 -11.57
CA LEU A 47 -3.30 -3.97 -11.91
C LEU A 47 -2.98 -3.48 -13.32
N THR A 48 -3.78 -3.86 -14.31
CA THR A 48 -3.56 -3.45 -15.71
C THR A 48 -3.67 -1.94 -15.86
N VAL A 49 -4.60 -1.29 -15.16
CA VAL A 49 -4.70 0.18 -15.11
C VAL A 49 -3.44 0.81 -14.49
N ALA A 50 -2.91 0.23 -13.42
CA ALA A 50 -1.67 0.71 -12.80
C ALA A 50 -0.46 0.54 -13.73
N GLN A 51 -0.37 -0.60 -14.42
CA GLN A 51 0.69 -0.87 -15.41
C GLN A 51 0.60 0.09 -16.60
N LEU A 52 -0.60 0.39 -17.09
CA LEU A 52 -0.80 1.36 -18.16
C LEU A 52 -0.40 2.77 -17.72
N SER A 53 -0.77 3.16 -16.50
CA SER A 53 -0.34 4.44 -15.91
C SER A 53 1.19 4.52 -15.79
N LEU A 54 1.84 3.41 -15.45
CA LEU A 54 3.30 3.32 -15.40
C LEU A 54 3.94 3.49 -16.78
N LEU A 55 3.40 2.83 -17.82
CA LEU A 55 3.90 2.98 -19.19
C LEU A 55 3.79 4.43 -19.67
N GLN A 56 2.69 5.12 -19.37
CA GLN A 56 2.53 6.54 -19.68
C GLN A 56 3.56 7.42 -18.95
N LEU A 57 3.93 7.07 -17.71
CA LEU A 57 4.99 7.77 -16.98
C LEU A 57 6.38 7.51 -17.58
N MET A 58 6.66 6.27 -17.98
CA MET A 58 7.93 5.88 -18.62
C MET A 58 8.11 6.57 -19.97
N GLU A 59 7.05 6.64 -20.77
CA GLU A 59 7.04 7.34 -22.05
C GLU A 59 7.35 8.83 -21.87
N LYS A 60 6.72 9.49 -20.90
CA LYS A 60 7.02 10.89 -20.55
C LYS A 60 8.46 11.12 -20.13
N GLN A 61 9.12 10.12 -19.57
CA GLN A 61 10.52 10.17 -19.12
C GLN A 61 11.50 9.62 -20.15
N ALA A 62 11.04 9.26 -21.35
CA ALA A 62 11.84 8.65 -22.41
C ALA A 62 12.62 7.39 -21.97
N LEU A 63 12.03 6.61 -21.04
CA LEU A 63 12.58 5.35 -20.56
C LEU A 63 12.04 4.18 -21.39
N ASN A 64 12.86 3.15 -21.62
CA ASN A 64 12.42 1.95 -22.34
C ASN A 64 11.28 1.25 -21.57
N PRO A 65 10.09 1.10 -22.18
CA PRO A 65 8.95 0.49 -21.53
C PRO A 65 9.14 -1.03 -21.44
N ASN A 66 9.62 -1.51 -20.31
CA ASN A 66 9.52 -2.92 -19.95
C ASN A 66 8.27 -3.10 -19.09
N VAL A 67 7.26 -3.74 -19.67
CA VAL A 67 6.00 -4.05 -18.98
C VAL A 67 6.31 -4.97 -17.80
N PRO A 68 5.99 -4.58 -16.55
CA PRO A 68 6.19 -5.45 -15.41
C PRO A 68 5.29 -6.68 -15.53
N SER A 69 5.85 -7.86 -15.26
CA SER A 69 5.14 -9.13 -15.38
C SER A 69 4.31 -9.48 -14.13
N SER A 70 4.66 -8.88 -12.98
CA SER A 70 4.01 -9.15 -11.69
C SER A 70 3.58 -7.88 -10.95
N ALA A 71 2.64 -8.02 -10.01
CA ALA A 71 2.23 -6.93 -9.13
C ALA A 71 3.39 -6.41 -8.26
N GLN A 72 4.31 -7.28 -7.83
CA GLN A 72 5.51 -6.90 -7.07
C GLN A 72 6.47 -6.06 -7.91
N GLU A 73 6.73 -6.47 -9.16
CA GLU A 73 7.53 -5.67 -10.10
C GLU A 73 6.87 -4.33 -10.40
N THR A 74 5.55 -4.32 -10.60
CA THR A 74 4.78 -3.09 -10.83
C THR A 74 4.94 -2.11 -9.66
N VAL A 75 4.82 -2.59 -8.41
CA VAL A 75 5.04 -1.76 -7.22
C VAL A 75 6.48 -1.23 -7.17
N ALA A 76 7.48 -2.08 -7.42
CA ALA A 76 8.88 -1.67 -7.40
C ALA A 76 9.18 -0.59 -8.46
N GLN A 77 8.64 -0.74 -9.67
CA GLN A 77 8.81 0.26 -10.72
C GLN A 77 8.04 1.56 -10.41
N LEU A 78 6.80 1.48 -9.88
CA LEU A 78 6.06 2.67 -9.44
C LEU A 78 6.82 3.46 -8.36
N VAL A 79 7.45 2.75 -7.42
CA VAL A 79 8.33 3.35 -6.41
C VAL A 79 9.53 4.05 -7.04
N ASN A 80 10.19 3.43 -8.01
CA ASN A 80 11.32 4.03 -8.73
C ASN A 80 10.91 5.29 -9.50
N MET A 81 9.70 5.29 -10.07
CA MET A 81 9.09 6.44 -10.75
C MET A 81 8.54 7.50 -9.79
N LYS A 82 8.71 7.32 -8.47
CA LYS A 82 8.21 8.19 -7.41
C LYS A 82 6.68 8.34 -7.38
N SER A 83 5.94 7.38 -7.93
CA SER A 83 4.48 7.32 -7.89
C SER A 83 4.01 6.49 -6.69
N TYR A 84 4.18 7.06 -5.49
CA TYR A 84 3.95 6.33 -4.23
C TYR A 84 2.48 6.03 -3.96
N GLU A 85 1.56 6.91 -4.36
CA GLU A 85 0.11 6.71 -4.17
C GLU A 85 -0.39 5.46 -4.90
N LEU A 86 -0.03 5.33 -6.18
CA LEU A 86 -0.35 4.15 -6.99
C LEU A 86 0.38 2.90 -6.48
N ALA A 87 1.64 3.03 -6.07
CA ALA A 87 2.38 1.90 -5.49
C ALA A 87 1.70 1.37 -4.22
N ILE A 88 1.21 2.26 -3.36
CA ILE A 88 0.52 1.89 -2.12
C ILE A 88 -0.85 1.26 -2.43
N SER A 89 -1.60 1.80 -3.40
CA SER A 89 -2.91 1.24 -3.78
C SER A 89 -2.79 -0.17 -4.35
N VAL A 90 -1.82 -0.41 -5.24
CA VAL A 90 -1.54 -1.74 -5.80
C VAL A 90 -1.02 -2.67 -4.72
N ALA A 91 -0.07 -2.24 -3.89
CA ALA A 91 0.46 -3.07 -2.81
C ALA A 91 -0.66 -3.55 -1.87
N ARG A 92 -1.60 -2.67 -1.53
CA ARG A 92 -2.77 -2.99 -0.73
C ARG A 92 -3.75 -3.96 -1.37
N ARG A 93 -3.87 -3.92 -2.69
CA ARG A 93 -4.81 -4.74 -3.46
C ARG A 93 -4.32 -6.17 -3.60
N PHE A 94 -3.00 -6.35 -3.66
CA PHE A 94 -2.31 -7.62 -3.80
C PHE A 94 -1.67 -8.15 -2.51
N ASP A 95 -2.03 -7.55 -1.36
CA ASP A 95 -1.50 -7.91 -0.03
C ASP A 95 0.05 -7.91 0.05
N ILE A 96 0.67 -7.00 -0.71
CA ILE A 96 2.11 -6.78 -0.69
C ILE A 96 2.44 -5.84 0.48
N LYS A 97 3.53 -6.14 1.19
CA LYS A 97 4.00 -5.33 2.32
C LYS A 97 4.25 -3.87 1.90
N THR A 98 3.42 -2.96 2.38
CA THR A 98 3.52 -1.50 2.14
C THR A 98 4.79 -0.89 2.75
N THR A 99 5.43 -1.57 3.70
CA THR A 99 6.71 -1.17 4.29
C THR A 99 7.80 -0.94 3.25
N ILE A 100 7.78 -1.65 2.11
CA ILE A 100 8.75 -1.48 1.03
C ILE A 100 8.61 -0.09 0.41
N VAL A 101 7.37 0.33 0.13
CA VAL A 101 7.05 1.64 -0.47
C VAL A 101 7.41 2.78 0.49
N ILE A 102 7.04 2.63 1.77
CA ILE A 102 7.34 3.63 2.81
C ILE A 102 8.84 3.75 3.04
N ASN A 103 9.59 2.64 3.02
CA ASN A 103 11.04 2.66 3.14
C ASN A 103 11.71 3.44 2.01
N ALA A 104 11.24 3.26 0.77
CA ALA A 104 11.76 3.99 -0.38
C ALA A 104 11.45 5.49 -0.28
N LEU A 105 10.21 5.85 0.07
CA LEU A 105 9.82 7.25 0.29
C LEU A 105 10.64 7.90 1.42
N THR A 106 10.80 7.20 2.54
CA THR A 106 11.62 7.65 3.69
C THR A 106 13.07 7.84 3.28
N SER A 107 13.63 6.95 2.46
CA SER A 107 15.00 7.09 1.94
C SER A 107 15.13 8.30 1.02
N GLY A 108 14.13 8.55 0.17
CA GLY A 108 14.05 9.75 -0.66
C GLY A 108 14.03 11.04 0.18
N TYR A 109 13.23 11.06 1.24
CA TYR A 109 13.18 12.17 2.19
C TYR A 109 14.53 12.41 2.88
N VAL A 110 15.16 11.37 3.43
CA VAL A 110 16.47 11.46 4.07
C VAL A 110 17.54 11.97 3.10
N ASN A 111 17.54 11.47 1.86
CA ASN A 111 18.50 11.89 0.85
C ASN A 111 18.33 13.38 0.49
N LEU A 112 17.08 13.85 0.40
CA LEU A 112 16.77 15.26 0.16
C LEU A 112 17.22 16.15 1.32
N LEU A 113 17.03 15.71 2.56
CA LEU A 113 17.54 16.44 3.72
C LEU A 113 19.07 16.47 3.78
N ARG A 114 19.72 15.38 3.36
CA ARG A 114 21.19 15.31 3.29
C ARG A 114 21.75 16.20 2.18
N SER A 115 21.12 16.23 1.00
CA SER A 115 21.54 17.15 -0.08
C SER A 115 21.42 18.60 0.35
N LEU A 116 20.31 18.95 1.02
CA LEU A 116 20.11 20.29 1.58
C LEU A 116 21.14 20.66 2.64
N LYS A 117 21.65 19.70 3.43
CA LYS A 117 22.73 19.95 4.40
C LYS A 117 24.05 20.30 3.70
N ASN A 118 24.36 19.61 2.60
CA ASN A 118 25.65 19.68 1.91
C ASN A 118 25.80 20.88 0.94
N ASP A 119 24.71 21.45 0.43
CA ASP A 119 24.76 22.62 -0.47
C ASP A 119 24.98 23.92 0.32
N PHE A 120 26.25 24.21 0.64
CA PHE A 120 26.78 25.31 1.47
C PHE A 120 26.66 26.73 0.85
N THR A 121 25.51 27.14 0.32
CA THR A 121 25.24 28.56 -0.01
C THR A 121 24.01 29.05 0.75
N ALA A 122 24.25 29.66 1.90
CA ALA A 122 23.28 29.89 2.97
C ALA A 122 22.18 30.92 2.66
N GLU A 123 22.30 31.75 1.62
CA GLU A 123 21.38 32.90 1.42
C GLU A 123 20.18 32.62 0.50
N ILE A 124 20.21 31.56 -0.32
CA ILE A 124 19.05 31.18 -1.17
C ILE A 124 18.15 30.14 -0.45
N ARG A 125 18.62 29.58 0.68
CA ARG A 125 18.01 28.46 1.37
C ARG A 125 16.62 28.75 1.96
N GLU A 126 16.35 29.94 2.51
CA GLU A 126 15.13 30.12 3.30
C GLU A 126 13.84 30.14 2.45
N ILE A 127 13.94 30.57 1.18
CA ILE A 127 12.77 30.78 0.32
C ILE A 127 12.49 29.55 -0.57
N VAL A 128 13.53 28.79 -0.96
CA VAL A 128 13.41 27.64 -1.88
C VAL A 128 13.45 26.30 -1.15
N SER A 129 14.09 26.17 0.02
CA SER A 129 14.27 24.86 0.70
C SER A 129 13.06 24.39 1.49
N SER A 130 12.20 25.30 1.96
CA SER A 130 11.01 24.95 2.77
C SER A 130 9.99 24.16 1.94
N ARG A 131 9.74 24.60 0.70
CA ARG A 131 8.71 24.02 -0.17
C ARG A 131 8.91 22.54 -0.52
N PRO A 132 10.08 22.07 -0.99
CA PRO A 132 10.26 20.67 -1.36
C PRO A 132 10.30 19.75 -0.14
N VAL A 133 10.88 20.18 0.98
CA VAL A 133 10.91 19.39 2.23
C VAL A 133 9.50 19.22 2.76
N GLU A 134 8.75 20.31 2.90
CA GLU A 134 7.36 20.28 3.37
C GLU A 134 6.46 19.45 2.46
N GLN A 135 6.64 19.52 1.14
CA GLN A 135 5.87 18.71 0.20
C GLN A 135 6.16 17.21 0.37
N VAL A 136 7.43 16.82 0.49
CA VAL A 136 7.80 15.41 0.70
C VAL A 136 7.38 14.94 2.09
N GLU A 137 7.44 15.80 3.10
CA GLU A 137 6.99 15.52 4.45
C GLU A 137 5.47 15.29 4.51
N ARG A 138 4.68 16.16 3.87
CA ARG A 138 3.23 15.96 3.73
C ARG A 138 2.89 14.71 2.93
N LEU A 139 3.66 14.42 1.87
CA LEU A 139 3.48 13.21 1.09
C LEU A 139 3.79 11.96 1.92
N LEU A 140 4.82 12.01 2.77
CA LEU A 140 5.18 10.94 3.70
C LEU A 140 4.10 10.73 4.75
N GLU A 141 3.58 11.81 5.34
CA GLU A 141 2.46 11.77 6.29
C GLU A 141 1.21 11.15 5.64
N ALA A 142 0.79 11.66 4.48
CA ALA A 142 -0.36 11.13 3.74
C ALA A 142 -0.17 9.67 3.33
N SER A 143 1.04 9.30 2.89
CA SER A 143 1.38 7.93 2.49
C SER A 143 1.37 6.98 3.68
N LEU A 144 1.82 7.41 4.86
CA LEU A 144 1.77 6.61 6.09
C LEU A 144 0.33 6.42 6.57
N VAL A 145 -0.45 7.50 6.62
CA VAL A 145 -1.88 7.44 6.98
C VAL A 145 -2.62 6.51 6.03
N ALA A 146 -2.29 6.56 4.74
CA ALA A 146 -2.85 5.63 3.81
C ALA A 146 -2.36 4.20 4.15
N ALA A 147 -1.05 3.98 4.21
CA ALA A 147 -0.45 2.65 4.30
C ALA A 147 -0.86 1.86 5.55
N GLU A 148 -1.13 2.53 6.67
CA GLU A 148 -1.56 1.88 7.91
C GLU A 148 -3.06 1.53 7.87
N ARG A 149 -3.34 0.23 7.71
CA ARG A 149 -4.69 -0.33 7.87
C ARG A 149 -4.89 -0.68 9.34
N SER A 150 -5.47 0.23 10.12
CA SER A 150 -5.70 0.06 11.57
C SER A 150 -4.39 0.00 12.41
N LEU A 151 -4.47 -0.30 13.72
CA LEU A 151 -3.45 -0.17 14.79
C LEU A 151 -2.05 -0.80 14.54
N GLU A 152 -1.76 -1.27 13.33
CA GLU A 152 -0.47 -1.76 12.91
C GLU A 152 0.50 -0.60 12.68
N THR A 153 1.28 -0.28 13.72
CA THR A 153 2.31 0.76 13.70
C THR A 153 3.59 0.34 12.95
N ALA A 154 3.52 -0.68 12.09
CA ALA A 154 4.70 -1.28 11.46
C ALA A 154 5.36 -0.31 10.49
N CYS A 155 4.56 0.40 9.69
CA CYS A 155 5.05 1.40 8.74
C CYS A 155 5.65 2.61 9.46
N LEU A 156 4.96 3.13 10.49
CA LEU A 156 5.42 4.27 11.27
C LEU A 156 6.72 3.96 12.04
N ARG A 157 6.81 2.80 12.71
CA ARG A 157 8.04 2.38 13.41
C ARG A 157 9.21 2.23 12.44
N THR A 158 8.98 1.60 11.29
CA THR A 158 10.02 1.40 10.28
C THR A 158 10.51 2.75 9.74
N CYS A 159 9.59 3.67 9.46
CA CYS A 159 9.90 5.02 9.02
C CYS A 159 10.75 5.77 10.06
N ALA A 160 10.29 5.83 11.31
CA ALA A 160 10.99 6.50 12.41
C ALA A 160 12.40 5.91 12.63
N PHE A 161 12.52 4.59 12.69
CA PHE A 161 13.81 3.92 12.86
C PHE A 161 14.80 4.28 11.74
N ARG A 162 14.32 4.34 10.49
CA ARG A 162 15.16 4.64 9.33
C ARG A 162 15.63 6.09 9.29
N ILE A 163 14.78 7.04 9.71
CA ILE A 163 15.16 8.45 9.85
C ILE A 163 16.19 8.61 10.97
N LEU A 164 15.95 7.99 12.13
CA LEU A 164 16.89 8.02 13.27
C LEU A 164 18.25 7.40 12.92
N SER A 165 18.25 6.30 12.17
CA SER A 165 19.48 5.63 11.72
C SER A 165 20.29 6.45 10.70
N SER A 166 19.71 7.54 10.17
CA SER A 166 20.33 8.35 9.12
C SER A 166 20.94 9.66 9.64
N ASP A 167 21.00 9.86 10.96
CA ASP A 167 21.46 11.09 11.64
C ASP A 167 20.70 12.35 11.20
N VAL A 168 19.40 12.20 10.95
CA VAL A 168 18.50 13.30 10.56
C VAL A 168 17.45 13.55 11.64
N PHE A 169 17.06 14.82 11.81
CA PHE A 169 16.02 15.19 12.76
C PHE A 169 14.67 14.58 12.37
N LEU A 170 13.94 14.08 13.37
CA LEU A 170 12.60 13.55 13.18
C LEU A 170 11.59 14.70 12.96
N PRO A 171 10.67 14.57 11.99
CA PRO A 171 9.56 15.49 11.84
C PRO A 171 8.71 15.60 13.11
N ALA A 172 8.27 16.80 13.47
CA ALA A 172 7.51 17.04 14.69
C ALA A 172 6.19 16.26 14.74
N TRP A 173 5.49 16.12 13.60
CA TRP A 173 4.26 15.32 13.52
C TRP A 173 4.54 13.82 13.72
N LEU A 174 5.70 13.31 13.25
CA LEU A 174 6.07 11.90 13.42
C LEU A 174 6.39 11.60 14.88
N VAL A 175 7.05 12.52 15.58
CA VAL A 175 7.27 12.44 17.04
C VAL A 175 5.93 12.40 17.77
N LYS A 176 5.01 13.31 17.45
CA LYS A 176 3.66 13.35 18.05
C LYS A 176 2.86 12.07 17.78
N SER A 177 2.94 11.56 16.56
CA SER A 177 2.25 10.32 16.16
C SER A 177 2.83 9.11 16.90
N TYR A 178 4.16 9.04 17.02
CA TYR A 178 4.84 7.99 17.77
C TYR A 178 4.53 8.04 19.27
N SER A 179 4.51 9.23 19.89
CA SER A 179 4.16 9.37 21.31
C SER A 179 2.71 8.97 21.57
N ALA A 180 1.77 9.38 20.72
CA ALA A 180 0.36 9.00 20.84
C ALA A 180 0.15 7.48 20.76
N LEU A 181 0.94 6.80 19.92
CA LEU A 181 0.92 5.33 19.82
C LEU A 181 1.49 4.67 21.06
N SER A 182 2.58 5.20 21.63
CA SER A 182 3.15 4.68 22.88
C SER A 182 2.16 4.79 24.05
N ASP A 183 1.34 5.84 24.08
CA ASP A 183 0.29 6.00 25.07
C ASP A 183 -0.88 5.02 24.84
N MET A 184 -1.30 4.83 23.59
CA MET A 184 -2.32 3.83 23.21
C MET A 184 -1.87 2.39 23.51
N GLU A 185 -0.61 2.05 23.25
CA GLU A 185 -0.05 0.73 23.58
C GLU A 185 0.02 0.49 25.09
N ARG A 186 0.33 1.54 25.87
CA ARG A 186 0.26 1.49 27.34
C ARG A 186 -1.17 1.30 27.82
N VAL A 187 -2.15 2.00 27.24
CA VAL A 187 -3.57 1.84 27.56
C VAL A 187 -4.05 0.42 27.22
N LYS A 188 -3.70 -0.12 26.05
CA LYS A 188 -4.04 -1.48 25.63
C LYS A 188 -3.41 -2.53 26.54
N SER A 189 -2.15 -2.36 26.93
CA SER A 189 -1.46 -3.24 27.90
C SER A 189 -2.13 -3.21 29.26
N ASN A 190 -2.52 -2.03 29.75
CA ASN A 190 -3.23 -1.90 31.01
C ASN A 190 -4.65 -2.49 30.95
N TYR A 191 -5.36 -2.31 29.84
CA TYR A 191 -6.67 -2.92 29.62
C TYR A 191 -6.59 -4.46 29.56
N LEU A 192 -5.63 -5.02 28.82
CA LEU A 192 -5.42 -6.47 28.75
C LEU A 192 -5.00 -7.06 30.12
N LYS A 193 -4.22 -6.33 30.92
CA LYS A 193 -3.92 -6.71 32.31
C LYS A 193 -5.16 -6.64 33.19
N ALA A 194 -6.00 -5.62 33.04
CA ALA A 194 -7.24 -5.47 33.80
C ALA A 194 -8.25 -6.58 33.45
N VAL A 195 -8.41 -6.92 32.17
CA VAL A 195 -9.26 -8.04 31.71
C VAL A 195 -8.73 -9.37 32.24
N ARG A 196 -7.41 -9.62 32.14
CA ARG A 196 -6.79 -10.84 32.70
C ARG A 196 -6.96 -10.93 34.22
N ASN A 197 -6.93 -9.82 34.94
CA ASN A 197 -7.17 -9.81 36.39
C ASN A 197 -8.66 -9.97 36.74
N ALA A 198 -9.56 -9.51 35.89
CA ALA A 198 -11.00 -9.69 36.04
C ALA A 198 -11.41 -11.16 35.81
N ASP A 199 -10.85 -11.84 34.80
CA ASP A 199 -11.14 -13.26 34.53
C ASP A 199 -10.68 -14.18 35.68
N VAL A 200 -9.60 -13.84 36.39
CA VAL A 200 -9.13 -14.59 37.56
C VAL A 200 -10.07 -14.43 38.77
N SER A 201 -10.85 -13.35 38.84
CA SER A 201 -11.81 -13.12 39.93
C SER A 201 -13.17 -13.81 39.74
N VAL A 202 -13.47 -14.34 38.55
CA VAL A 202 -14.75 -15.02 38.25
C VAL A 202 -14.67 -16.54 38.41
N PHE A 203 -13.47 -17.13 38.40
CA PHE A 203 -13.24 -18.58 38.64
C PHE A 203 -12.79 -18.93 40.07
N GLY A 204 -12.82 -17.94 40.98
CA GLY A 204 -12.40 -18.10 42.38
C GLY A 204 -13.53 -17.82 43.36
N LEU A 205 -14.70 -18.47 43.19
CA LEU A 205 -15.75 -18.62 44.20
C LEU A 205 -16.38 -20.01 44.08
#